data_AF-K1ZWB2-F1
#
_entry.id   AF-K1ZWB2-F1
#
_cell.length_a   1.000
_cell.length_b   1.000
_cell.length_c   1.000
_cell.angle_alpha   90.00
_cell.angle_beta   90.00
_cell.angle_gamma   90.00
#
_symmetry.space_group_name_H-M   'P 1'
#
loop_
_entity.id
_entity.type
_entity.pdbx_description
1 polymer ?
#
loop_
_entity_poly.entity_id
_entity_poly.type
_entity_poly.pdbx_seq_one_letter_code
_entity_poly.pdbx_strand_id
1 'polypeptide(L)'
;MVDAPGDAISDMEQIVRVARKMGLGNLFPYPDETMARDLFIEYSEFHKGHGHDLAPYEELIKRPGVMWPYINGKEVFWRYNEKYDPLCKKGSGFDFYGNKKSNNRAHVWFRPYEPAHEVPNEEYPYWLCTGRVLEHWHSGSMTRRVPD
;
A
#
# COMPACT_ATOMS: atom_id res chain seq x y z
N MET A 1 -21.01 -10.99 4.21
CA MET A 1 -21.13 -9.52 4.32
C MET A 1 -22.56 -9.19 4.71
N VAL A 2 -22.78 -8.04 5.35
CA VAL A 2 -24.10 -7.53 5.74
C VAL A 2 -24.34 -6.18 5.07
N ASP A 3 -25.61 -5.78 4.95
CA ASP A 3 -25.96 -4.45 4.43
C ASP A 3 -25.53 -3.35 5.39
N ALA A 4 -25.21 -2.18 4.83
CA ALA A 4 -24.85 -1.01 5.62
C ALA A 4 -26.07 -0.54 6.45
N PRO A 5 -25.88 -0.15 7.72
CA PRO A 5 -27.00 0.31 8.54
C PRO A 5 -27.42 1.74 8.18
N GLY A 6 -28.73 2.00 8.21
CA GLY A 6 -29.28 3.34 7.96
C GLY A 6 -28.96 3.85 6.56
N ASP A 7 -28.56 5.11 6.47
CA ASP A 7 -28.20 5.78 5.20
C ASP A 7 -26.69 5.73 4.89
N ALA A 8 -25.94 4.82 5.55
CA ALA A 8 -24.50 4.71 5.36
C ALA A 8 -24.16 4.23 3.93
N ILE A 9 -23.25 4.97 3.29
CA ILE A 9 -22.73 4.67 1.94
C ILE A 9 -21.20 4.61 1.97
N SER A 10 -20.60 3.93 0.99
CA SER A 10 -19.15 3.78 0.91
C SER A 10 -18.43 5.13 0.73
N ASP A 11 -17.19 5.25 1.22
CA ASP A 11 -16.39 6.47 1.03
C ASP A 11 -16.16 6.79 -0.46
N MET A 12 -15.96 5.76 -1.28
CA MET A 12 -15.86 5.90 -2.74
C MET A 12 -17.10 6.62 -3.30
N GLU A 13 -18.29 6.17 -2.93
CA GLU A 13 -19.52 6.78 -3.39
C GLU A 13 -19.68 8.23 -2.90
N GLN A 14 -19.32 8.51 -1.65
CA GLN A 14 -19.32 9.87 -1.13
C GLN A 14 -18.41 10.79 -1.96
N ILE A 15 -17.19 10.35 -2.27
CA ILE A 15 -16.22 11.08 -3.09
C ILE A 15 -16.78 11.33 -4.49
N VAL A 16 -17.33 10.31 -5.15
CA VAL A 16 -17.89 10.43 -6.51
C VAL A 16 -19.10 11.36 -6.53
N ARG A 17 -19.99 11.28 -5.52
CA ARG A 17 -21.15 12.19 -5.39
C ARG A 17 -20.71 13.65 -5.25
N VAL A 18 -19.67 13.90 -4.46
CA VAL A 18 -19.08 15.24 -4.33
C VAL A 18 -18.49 15.71 -5.67
N ALA A 19 -17.71 14.87 -6.34
CA ALA A 19 -17.13 15.19 -7.65
C ALA A 19 -18.21 15.53 -8.69
N ARG A 20 -19.30 14.75 -8.75
CA ARG A 20 -20.46 15.00 -9.62
C ARG A 20 -21.10 16.37 -9.32
N LYS A 21 -21.30 16.72 -8.04
CA LYS A 21 -21.82 18.04 -7.62
C LYS A 21 -20.88 19.20 -7.96
N MET A 22 -19.58 18.95 -8.00
CA MET A 22 -18.56 19.92 -8.40
C MET A 22 -18.40 20.04 -9.92
N GLY A 23 -19.20 19.33 -10.72
CA GLY A 23 -19.08 19.35 -12.19
C GLY A 23 -17.93 18.50 -12.73
N LEU A 24 -17.31 17.67 -11.89
CA LEU A 24 -16.19 16.77 -12.23
C LEU A 24 -16.64 15.32 -12.46
N GLY A 25 -17.96 15.09 -12.61
CA GLY A 25 -18.53 13.74 -12.76
C GLY A 25 -18.03 13.00 -14.00
N ASN A 26 -17.59 13.71 -15.03
CA ASN A 26 -17.01 13.14 -16.24
C ASN A 26 -15.68 12.41 -15.99
N LEU A 27 -15.00 12.67 -14.86
CA LEU A 27 -13.81 11.93 -14.45
C LEU A 27 -14.12 10.54 -13.88
N PHE A 28 -15.39 10.23 -13.64
CA PHE A 28 -15.84 8.93 -13.13
C PHE A 28 -16.89 8.32 -14.09
N PRO A 29 -16.49 7.96 -15.33
CA PRO A 29 -17.41 7.52 -16.38
C PRO A 29 -17.84 6.04 -16.24
N TYR A 30 -17.74 5.46 -15.05
CA TYR A 30 -18.02 4.05 -14.80
C TYR A 30 -19.46 3.85 -14.30
N PRO A 31 -20.09 2.71 -14.61
CA PRO A 31 -21.35 2.30 -13.99
C PRO A 31 -21.21 2.20 -12.46
N ASP A 32 -22.25 2.59 -11.73
CA ASP A 32 -22.21 2.55 -10.26
C ASP A 32 -22.02 1.10 -9.74
N GLU A 33 -22.51 0.09 -10.47
CA GLU A 33 -22.39 -1.34 -10.13
C GLU A 33 -20.95 -1.88 -10.23
N THR A 34 -20.13 -1.31 -11.13
CA THR A 34 -18.76 -1.76 -11.39
C THR A 34 -17.71 -0.73 -10.99
N MET A 35 -18.12 0.44 -10.49
CA MET A 35 -17.27 1.58 -10.12
C MET A 35 -16.00 1.17 -9.37
N ALA A 36 -16.11 0.36 -8.31
CA ALA A 36 -14.95 -0.05 -7.52
C ALA A 36 -13.96 -0.92 -8.32
N ARG A 37 -14.48 -1.84 -9.16
CA ARG A 37 -13.67 -2.69 -10.05
C ARG A 37 -12.98 -1.85 -11.11
N ASP A 38 -13.73 -0.97 -11.77
CA ASP A 38 -13.21 -0.19 -12.89
C ASP A 38 -12.19 0.85 -12.43
N LEU A 39 -12.42 1.48 -11.27
CA LEU A 39 -11.44 2.34 -10.61
C LEU A 39 -10.17 1.57 -10.21
N PHE A 40 -10.30 0.34 -9.71
CA PHE A 40 -9.13 -0.49 -9.42
C PHE A 40 -8.35 -0.82 -10.70
N ILE A 41 -9.05 -1.15 -11.79
CA ILE A 41 -8.43 -1.43 -13.10
C ILE A 41 -7.70 -0.19 -13.61
N GLU A 42 -8.32 0.99 -13.57
CA GLU A 42 -7.65 2.25 -13.93
C GLU A 42 -6.42 2.51 -13.03
N TYR A 43 -6.58 2.38 -11.72
CA TYR A 43 -5.48 2.52 -10.75
C TYR A 43 -4.31 1.58 -11.06
N SER A 44 -4.60 0.35 -11.48
CA SER A 44 -3.59 -0.66 -11.78
C SER A 44 -2.71 -0.31 -12.98
N GLU A 45 -3.24 0.44 -13.95
CA GLU A 45 -2.46 0.84 -15.14
C GLU A 45 -1.34 1.82 -14.78
N PHE A 46 -1.48 2.62 -13.71
CA PHE A 46 -0.39 3.49 -13.21
C PHE A 46 0.80 2.71 -12.64
N HIS A 47 0.66 1.41 -12.40
CA HIS A 47 1.70 0.56 -11.80
C HIS A 47 2.41 -0.34 -12.82
N LYS A 48 1.88 -0.42 -14.04
CA LYS A 48 2.26 -1.38 -15.07
C LYS A 48 3.64 -1.09 -15.66
N GLY A 49 4.46 -2.13 -15.77
CA GLY A 49 5.81 -2.03 -16.34
C GLY A 49 6.83 -1.30 -15.46
N HIS A 50 6.44 -0.92 -14.23
CA HIS A 50 7.31 -0.21 -13.29
C HIS A 50 7.84 -1.11 -12.17
N GLY A 51 7.58 -2.43 -12.26
CA GLY A 51 7.95 -3.38 -11.22
C GLY A 51 7.16 -3.20 -9.95
N HIS A 52 5.95 -2.63 -10.07
CA HIS A 52 4.90 -2.56 -9.06
C HIS A 52 3.58 -3.10 -9.60
N ASP A 53 3.62 -3.82 -10.73
CA ASP A 53 2.49 -4.38 -11.44
C ASP A 53 1.56 -5.12 -10.47
N LEU A 54 0.27 -4.78 -10.51
CA LEU A 54 -0.76 -5.37 -9.66
C LEU A 54 -1.41 -6.55 -10.37
N ALA A 55 -1.92 -7.49 -9.57
CA ALA A 55 -2.70 -8.60 -10.11
C ALA A 55 -4.04 -8.10 -10.70
N PRO A 56 -4.56 -8.75 -11.76
CA PRO A 56 -5.90 -8.48 -12.25
C PRO A 56 -6.94 -8.61 -11.14
N TYR A 57 -7.99 -7.79 -11.19
CA TYR A 57 -9.05 -7.78 -10.18
C TYR A 57 -9.68 -9.17 -9.98
N GLU A 58 -9.82 -9.94 -11.06
CA GLU A 58 -10.37 -11.30 -11.05
C GLU A 58 -9.50 -12.27 -10.25
N GLU A 59 -8.17 -12.09 -10.26
CA GLU A 59 -7.26 -12.91 -9.45
C GLU A 59 -7.39 -12.58 -7.96
N LEU A 60 -7.63 -11.31 -7.62
CA LEU A 60 -7.85 -10.87 -6.25
C LEU A 60 -9.17 -11.40 -5.67
N ILE A 61 -10.20 -11.57 -6.50
CA ILE A 61 -11.48 -12.15 -6.07
C ILE A 61 -11.36 -13.66 -5.81
N LYS A 62 -10.57 -14.37 -6.62
CA LYS A 62 -10.49 -15.85 -6.56
C LYS A 62 -9.82 -16.37 -5.29
N ARG A 63 -8.92 -15.60 -4.67
CA ARG A 63 -8.10 -16.09 -3.56
C ARG A 63 -7.66 -14.97 -2.60
N PRO A 64 -7.37 -15.30 -1.33
CA PRO A 64 -6.95 -14.31 -0.34
C PRO A 64 -5.52 -13.85 -0.59
N GLY A 65 -5.39 -12.72 -1.28
CA GLY A 65 -4.14 -12.01 -1.48
C GLY A 65 -3.31 -12.50 -2.67
N VAL A 66 -2.63 -11.54 -3.28
CA VAL A 66 -1.65 -11.76 -4.35
C VAL A 66 -0.49 -10.79 -4.11
N MET A 67 0.73 -11.29 -4.07
CA MET A 67 1.93 -10.49 -3.86
C MET A 67 2.38 -9.81 -5.14
N TRP A 68 2.50 -8.49 -5.08
CA TRP A 68 3.17 -7.70 -6.11
C TRP A 68 4.69 -7.86 -5.99
N PRO A 69 5.46 -7.67 -7.08
CA PRO A 69 4.99 -7.49 -8.45
C PRO A 69 4.28 -8.73 -9.00
N TYR A 70 3.20 -8.51 -9.76
CA TYR A 70 2.50 -9.56 -10.50
C TYR A 70 2.85 -9.47 -11.98
N ILE A 71 3.82 -10.28 -12.40
CA ILE A 71 4.45 -10.17 -13.73
C ILE A 71 4.18 -11.45 -14.51
N ASN A 72 3.70 -11.32 -15.74
CA ASN A 72 3.42 -12.45 -16.64
C ASN A 72 2.54 -13.54 -15.98
N GLY A 73 1.53 -13.11 -15.21
CA GLY A 73 0.61 -14.01 -14.52
C GLY A 73 1.18 -14.69 -13.27
N LYS A 74 2.28 -14.19 -12.70
CA LYS A 74 2.94 -14.79 -11.53
C LYS A 74 3.34 -13.74 -10.50
N GLU A 75 3.21 -14.13 -9.23
CA GLU A 75 3.72 -13.39 -8.07
C GLU A 75 5.24 -13.45 -7.99
N VAL A 76 5.86 -12.39 -7.51
CA VAL A 76 7.29 -12.33 -7.20
C VAL A 76 7.48 -12.33 -5.69
N PHE A 77 7.82 -13.49 -5.14
CA PHE A 77 8.00 -13.69 -3.69
C PHE A 77 9.33 -13.13 -3.16
N TRP A 78 10.34 -13.03 -4.02
CA TRP A 78 11.68 -12.56 -3.64
C TRP A 78 12.21 -11.61 -4.71
N ARG A 79 12.00 -10.31 -4.49
CA ARG A 79 12.47 -9.24 -5.37
C ARG A 79 14.00 -9.16 -5.41
N TYR A 80 14.53 -8.70 -6.54
CA TYR A 80 15.96 -8.51 -6.80
C TYR A 80 16.79 -9.80 -6.84
N ASN A 81 16.19 -10.98 -6.71
CA ASN A 81 16.86 -12.27 -6.85
C ASN A 81 16.54 -12.85 -8.23
N GLU A 82 17.55 -13.08 -9.07
CA GLU A 82 17.39 -13.51 -10.46
C GLU A 82 16.53 -14.76 -10.62
N LYS A 83 16.56 -15.68 -9.66
CA LYS A 83 15.78 -16.92 -9.70
C LYS A 83 14.28 -16.68 -9.57
N TYR A 84 13.87 -15.62 -8.89
CA TYR A 84 12.49 -15.40 -8.47
C TYR A 84 11.87 -14.13 -9.08
N ASP A 85 12.69 -13.12 -9.37
CA ASP A 85 12.24 -11.83 -9.90
C ASP A 85 12.63 -11.70 -11.38
N PRO A 86 11.66 -11.78 -12.30
CA PRO A 86 11.91 -11.73 -13.74
C PRO A 86 12.41 -10.36 -14.24
N LEU A 87 12.39 -9.32 -13.39
CA LEU A 87 12.97 -8.01 -13.72
C LEU A 87 14.49 -7.99 -13.59
N CYS A 88 15.08 -8.98 -12.92
CA CYS A 88 16.53 -9.04 -12.79
C CYS A 88 17.20 -9.33 -14.13
N LYS A 89 18.32 -8.66 -14.37
CA LYS A 89 19.22 -8.98 -15.47
C LYS A 89 19.75 -10.41 -15.32
N LYS A 90 19.69 -11.20 -16.39
CA LYS A 90 20.25 -12.56 -16.42
C LYS A 90 21.76 -12.56 -16.13
N GLY A 91 22.21 -13.51 -15.31
CA GLY A 91 23.59 -13.66 -14.86
C GLY A 91 24.01 -12.70 -13.75
N SER A 92 23.08 -11.97 -13.12
CA SER A 92 23.39 -11.04 -12.02
C SER A 92 23.42 -11.72 -10.66
N GLY A 93 22.69 -12.83 -10.48
CA GLY A 93 22.39 -13.42 -9.17
C GLY A 93 21.44 -12.54 -8.36
N PHE A 94 21.88 -11.32 -8.05
CA PHE A 94 21.06 -10.24 -7.50
C PHE A 94 21.16 -8.97 -8.34
N ASP A 95 20.03 -8.30 -8.55
CA ASP A 95 19.93 -7.07 -9.35
C ASP A 95 19.06 -6.02 -8.65
N PHE A 96 19.67 -4.98 -8.08
CA PHE A 96 18.95 -3.88 -7.47
C PHE A 96 18.59 -2.82 -8.53
N TYR A 97 17.78 -3.21 -9.51
CA TYR A 97 17.45 -2.45 -10.73
C TYR A 97 16.85 -1.05 -10.51
N GLY A 98 16.44 -0.70 -9.29
CA GLY A 98 16.09 0.68 -8.91
C GLY A 98 17.29 1.62 -8.82
N ASN A 99 18.50 1.08 -8.55
CA ASN A 99 19.70 1.86 -8.27
C ASN A 99 20.54 2.10 -9.53
N LYS A 100 19.91 2.63 -10.60
CA LYS A 100 20.54 2.81 -11.92
C LYS A 100 21.85 3.61 -11.87
N LYS A 101 21.91 4.66 -11.03
CA LYS A 101 23.11 5.51 -10.85
C LYS A 101 24.31 4.76 -10.26
N SER A 102 24.11 3.58 -9.69
CA SER A 102 25.15 2.78 -9.07
C SER A 102 25.28 1.39 -9.70
N ASN A 103 24.91 1.29 -10.97
CA ASN A 103 24.97 0.06 -11.75
C ASN A 103 24.23 -1.09 -11.03
N ASN A 104 23.03 -0.79 -10.54
CA ASN A 104 22.12 -1.70 -9.85
C ASN A 104 22.72 -2.40 -8.60
N ARG A 105 23.67 -1.77 -7.93
CA ARG A 105 24.18 -2.25 -6.64
C ARG A 105 23.36 -1.70 -5.48
N ALA A 106 23.27 -2.47 -4.40
CA ALA A 106 22.77 -1.96 -3.13
C ALA A 106 23.71 -0.88 -2.59
N HIS A 107 23.14 0.04 -1.80
CA HIS A 107 23.90 1.11 -1.17
C HIS A 107 24.09 0.83 0.31
N VAL A 108 25.33 0.97 0.79
CA VAL A 108 25.64 1.04 2.21
C VAL A 108 25.85 2.51 2.56
N TRP A 109 25.04 3.02 3.50
CA TRP A 109 25.11 4.42 3.93
C TRP A 109 25.65 4.49 5.35
N PHE A 110 26.80 5.15 5.51
CA PHE A 110 27.36 5.47 6.82
C PHE A 110 26.73 6.77 7.32
N ARG A 111 25.59 6.64 8.02
CA ARG A 111 24.90 7.80 8.60
C ARG A 111 25.52 8.11 9.97
N PRO A 112 25.99 9.34 10.21
CA PRO A 112 26.42 9.73 11.55
C PRO A 112 25.23 9.64 12.51
N TYR A 113 25.52 9.39 13.78
CA TYR A 113 24.49 9.44 14.82
C TYR A 113 23.98 10.87 14.99
N GLU A 114 22.65 11.00 15.11
CA GLU A 114 21.96 12.23 15.45
C GLU A 114 21.02 11.91 16.62
N PRO A 115 21.07 12.68 17.73
CA PRO A 115 20.16 12.46 18.86
C PRO A 115 18.73 12.87 18.50
N ALA A 116 17.76 12.49 19.35
CA ALA A 116 16.41 13.00 19.24
C ALA A 116 16.37 14.53 19.36
N HIS A 117 15.39 15.18 18.72
CA HIS A 117 15.21 16.64 18.79
C HIS A 117 15.04 17.15 20.23
N GLU A 118 14.48 16.34 21.12
CA GLU A 118 14.38 16.61 22.55
C GLU A 118 15.09 15.50 23.32
N VAL A 119 16.10 15.90 24.11
CA VAL A 119 16.89 15.00 24.96
C VAL A 119 16.58 15.35 26.43
N PRO A 120 16.37 14.37 27.31
CA PRO A 120 16.12 14.61 28.71
C PRO A 120 17.15 15.53 29.37
N ASN A 121 16.66 16.37 30.26
CA ASN A 121 17.46 17.34 31.02
C ASN A 121 16.98 17.38 32.48
N GLU A 122 17.42 18.37 33.25
CA GLU A 122 17.06 18.49 34.67
C GLU A 122 15.56 18.75 34.91
N GLU A 123 14.88 19.46 33.99
CA GLU A 123 13.44 19.75 34.06
C GLU A 123 12.58 18.59 33.56
N TYR A 124 13.04 17.89 32.51
CA TYR A 124 12.37 16.73 31.90
C TYR A 124 13.33 15.52 31.87
N PRO A 125 13.47 14.76 32.98
CA PRO A 125 14.55 13.77 33.13
C PRO A 125 14.25 12.39 32.54
N TYR A 126 13.14 12.23 31.81
CA TYR A 126 12.70 10.92 31.30
C TYR A 126 12.54 10.92 29.79
N TRP A 127 12.87 9.79 29.18
CA TRP A 127 12.46 9.48 27.81
C TRP A 127 10.99 9.05 27.79
N LEU A 128 10.18 9.73 26.99
CA LEU A 128 8.83 9.25 26.65
C LEU A 128 8.91 8.40 25.39
N CYS A 129 8.42 7.16 25.46
CA CYS A 129 8.26 6.29 24.31
C CYS A 129 6.83 5.74 24.28
N THR A 130 6.20 5.77 23.10
CA THR A 130 4.86 5.21 22.91
C THR A 130 4.94 3.88 22.19
N GLY A 131 4.14 2.90 22.64
CA GLY A 131 4.10 1.55 22.07
C GLY A 131 2.73 1.18 21.48
N ARG A 132 2.61 -0.10 21.12
CA ARG A 132 1.33 -0.74 20.80
C ARG A 132 0.95 -1.70 21.92
N VAL A 133 -0.35 -1.86 22.09
CA VAL A 133 -0.96 -2.83 23.00
C VAL A 133 -1.76 -3.77 22.12
N LEU A 134 -1.67 -5.08 22.39
CA LEU A 134 -2.22 -6.11 21.50
C LEU A 134 -3.74 -5.97 21.35
N GLU A 135 -4.41 -5.62 22.45
CA GLU A 135 -5.85 -5.57 22.62
C GLU A 135 -6.49 -4.31 22.02
N HIS A 136 -5.70 -3.26 21.76
CA HIS A 136 -6.22 -1.96 21.34
C HIS A 136 -5.61 -1.48 20.03
N TRP A 137 -6.47 -1.43 19.01
CA TRP A 137 -6.11 -0.91 17.70
C TRP A 137 -6.23 0.61 17.64
N HIS A 138 -5.08 1.28 17.52
CA HIS A 138 -4.93 2.72 17.29
C HIS A 138 -5.82 3.58 18.20
N SER A 139 -6.77 4.34 17.65
CA SER A 139 -7.65 5.25 18.41
C SER A 139 -8.63 4.51 19.33
N GLY A 140 -8.74 3.18 19.21
CA GLY A 140 -9.67 2.37 19.98
C GLY A 140 -11.14 2.55 19.57
N SER A 141 -11.44 3.28 18.49
CA SER A 141 -12.83 3.55 18.04
C SER A 141 -13.63 2.29 17.70
N MET A 142 -12.94 1.19 17.39
CA MET A 142 -13.52 -0.13 17.15
C MET A 142 -13.33 -1.06 18.34
N THR A 143 -12.09 -1.30 18.75
CA THR A 143 -11.74 -2.33 19.76
C THR A 143 -12.30 -2.05 21.15
N ARG A 144 -12.46 -0.79 21.56
CA ARG A 144 -13.08 -0.45 22.86
C ARG A 144 -14.60 -0.65 22.91
N ARG A 145 -15.22 -1.04 21.80
CA ARG A 145 -16.65 -1.41 21.75
C ARG A 145 -16.87 -2.90 21.97
N VAL A 146 -15.79 -3.68 22.08
CA VAL A 146 -15.84 -5.10 22.41
C VAL A 146 -15.57 -5.21 23.91
N PRO A 147 -16.56 -5.62 24.73
CA PRO A 147 -16.35 -5.85 26.15
C PRO A 147 -15.44 -7.08 26.38
N ASP A 148 -14.82 -7.12 27.56
CA ASP A 148 -14.04 -8.27 28.03
C ASP A 148 -14.91 -9.54 28.24
#